data_AF-A0A9W5V9Y7-F1
#
_entry.id   AF-A0A9W5V9Y7-F1
#
_cell.length_a   1.000
_cell.length_b   1.000
_cell.length_c   1.000
_cell.angle_alpha   90.00
_cell.angle_beta   90.00
_cell.angle_gamma   90.00
#
_symmetry.space_group_name_H-M   'P 1'
#
loop_
_entity.id
_entity.type
_entity.pdbx_description
1 polymer ?
#
loop_
_entity_poly.entity_id
_entity_poly.type
_entity_poly.pdbx_seq_one_letter_code
_entity_poly.pdbx_strand_id
1 'polypeptide(L)'
;MNTFLTKELLPWIQAKYRLHQKAKHTTIAGFSLGGLAAFYAALQNSHIFGNVLSMSGSVHWKKDDYENTIPWIENQILSIDSNTTHLHSYIAVGELENEPLLTANKRLYKALEEKKYQTIYEEFQGGHDSVWWREKLFDGLRVLELTKTTLKNKKERESMNQEELDKKLKKQEILVKDEKVWSYTYEDHISSIVKQAEQKGAFDHLPGKGKPLNLDKDLSYNPEKQLYRTLANNHVLPRRIELSKEIDDLKEKLKENTNTAEAADLIRTINKKVLEHNLLRPPSAQKMRVKMDF
;
A
#
# COMPACT_ATOMS: atom_id res chain seq x y z
N MET A 1 10.91 6.72 13.35
CA MET A 1 11.15 6.16 11.99
C MET A 1 12.45 6.69 11.37
N ASN A 2 12.59 7.99 11.08
CA ASN A 2 13.82 8.52 10.44
C ASN A 2 15.12 8.18 11.18
N THR A 3 15.15 8.30 12.51
CA THR A 3 16.31 7.90 13.33
C THR A 3 16.68 6.44 13.12
N PHE A 4 15.71 5.52 13.25
CA PHE A 4 15.93 4.10 13.01
C PHE A 4 16.47 3.83 11.60
N LEU A 5 15.86 4.41 10.56
CA LEU A 5 16.30 4.22 9.17
C LEU A 5 17.74 4.70 8.94
N THR A 6 18.09 5.88 9.48
CA THR A 6 19.35 6.59 9.16
C THR A 6 20.50 6.26 10.10
N LYS A 7 20.22 5.88 11.35
CA LYS A 7 21.23 5.65 12.40
C LYS A 7 21.41 4.18 12.75
N GLU A 8 20.44 3.32 12.42
CA GLU A 8 20.48 1.91 12.78
C GLU A 8 20.44 1.02 11.54
N LEU A 9 19.33 1.03 10.80
CA LEU A 9 19.10 0.09 9.69
C LEU A 9 20.09 0.28 8.55
N LEU A 10 20.19 1.48 7.98
CA LEU A 10 21.07 1.72 6.84
C LEU A 10 22.56 1.49 7.20
N PRO A 11 23.08 2.00 8.34
CA PRO A 11 24.44 1.66 8.79
C PRO A 11 24.67 0.16 8.98
N TRP A 12 23.70 -0.57 9.54
CA TRP A 12 23.79 -2.02 9.70
C TRP A 12 23.88 -2.76 8.35
N ILE A 13 23.06 -2.36 7.37
CA ILE A 13 23.12 -2.94 6.01
C ILE A 13 24.48 -2.63 5.36
N GLN A 14 24.95 -1.39 5.46
CA GLN A 14 26.23 -0.94 4.89
C GLN A 14 27.44 -1.63 5.52
N ALA A 15 27.36 -2.00 6.80
CA ALA A 15 28.40 -2.79 7.46
C ALA A 15 28.42 -4.25 6.98
N LYS A 16 27.27 -4.79 6.58
CA LYS A 16 27.11 -6.20 6.18
C LYS A 16 27.32 -6.44 4.68
N TYR A 17 27.02 -5.46 3.84
CA TYR A 17 27.04 -5.58 2.38
C TYR A 17 27.82 -4.44 1.73
N ARG A 18 28.45 -4.72 0.57
CA ARG A 18 29.17 -3.72 -0.21
C ARG A 18 28.19 -2.87 -1.02
N LEU A 19 27.77 -1.75 -0.44
CA LEU A 19 26.83 -0.82 -1.05
C LEU A 19 27.49 0.49 -1.48
N HIS A 20 26.94 1.11 -2.52
CA HIS A 20 27.24 2.49 -2.87
C HIS A 20 26.71 3.43 -1.78
N GLN A 21 27.55 4.37 -1.33
CA GLN A 21 27.28 5.22 -0.17
C GLN A 21 26.73 6.61 -0.53
N LYS A 22 26.72 6.97 -1.82
CA LYS A 22 26.26 8.30 -2.26
C LYS A 22 24.73 8.32 -2.31
N ALA A 23 24.12 9.42 -1.87
CA ALA A 23 22.67 9.59 -1.80
C ALA A 23 21.93 9.17 -3.09
N LYS A 24 22.45 9.56 -4.26
CA LYS A 24 21.89 9.21 -5.58
C LYS A 24 21.77 7.70 -5.87
N HIS A 25 22.42 6.85 -5.08
CA HIS A 25 22.34 5.39 -5.19
C HIS A 25 21.46 4.76 -4.11
N THR A 26 20.87 5.57 -3.23
CA THR A 26 20.00 5.12 -2.16
C THR A 26 18.57 5.55 -2.48
N THR A 27 17.73 4.57 -2.79
CA THR A 27 16.30 4.76 -3.03
C THR A 27 15.52 4.26 -1.83
N ILE A 28 14.59 5.07 -1.33
CA ILE A 28 13.56 4.61 -0.38
C ILE A 28 12.22 4.55 -1.11
N ALA A 29 11.49 3.46 -0.94
CA ALA A 29 10.24 3.20 -1.65
C ALA A 29 9.15 2.79 -0.66
N GLY A 30 7.91 3.14 -0.99
CA GLY A 30 6.76 2.69 -0.21
C GLY A 30 5.44 2.87 -0.95
N PHE A 31 4.43 2.13 -0.49
CA PHE A 31 3.05 2.22 -0.96
C PHE A 31 2.13 2.73 0.17
N SER A 32 1.03 3.41 -0.17
CA SER A 32 0.04 3.89 0.82
C SER A 32 0.71 4.75 1.91
N LEU A 33 0.48 4.43 3.19
CA LEU A 33 1.16 5.11 4.31
C LEU A 33 2.69 4.98 4.23
N GLY A 34 3.18 3.86 3.72
CA GLY A 34 4.60 3.65 3.43
C GLY A 34 5.14 4.62 2.37
N GLY A 35 4.32 5.03 1.40
CA GLY A 35 4.67 6.03 0.39
C GLY A 35 4.86 7.41 1.01
N LEU A 36 3.93 7.84 1.89
CA LEU A 36 4.11 9.07 2.69
C LEU A 36 5.37 8.99 3.55
N ALA A 37 5.57 7.87 4.24
CA ALA A 37 6.72 7.64 5.11
C ALA A 37 8.05 7.71 4.34
N ALA A 38 8.14 7.05 3.18
CA ALA A 38 9.30 7.09 2.30
C ALA A 38 9.57 8.52 1.80
N PHE A 39 8.52 9.21 1.34
CA PHE A 39 8.62 10.60 0.87
C PHE A 39 9.14 11.54 1.96
N TYR A 40 8.54 11.47 3.15
CA TYR A 40 8.97 12.27 4.30
C TYR A 40 10.41 11.97 4.72
N ALA A 41 10.79 10.69 4.78
CA ALA A 41 12.16 10.29 5.11
C ALA A 41 13.19 10.83 4.12
N ALA A 42 12.89 10.76 2.82
CA ALA A 42 13.75 11.27 1.77
C ALA A 42 13.83 12.80 1.75
N LEU A 43 12.70 13.47 1.94
CA LEU A 43 12.65 14.94 2.00
C LEU A 43 13.51 15.48 3.15
N GLN A 44 13.41 14.88 4.34
CA GLN A 44 14.18 15.29 5.53
C GLN A 44 15.65 14.87 5.47
N ASN A 45 15.99 13.84 4.69
CA ASN A 45 17.32 13.25 4.65
C ASN A 45 17.81 13.06 3.20
N SER A 46 17.66 14.09 2.36
CA SER A 46 18.02 14.04 0.93
C SER A 46 19.52 13.81 0.68
N HIS A 47 20.35 14.09 1.69
CA HIS A 47 21.78 13.74 1.71
C HIS A 47 22.06 12.24 1.93
N ILE A 48 21.05 11.46 2.32
CA ILE A 48 21.11 10.00 2.51
C ILE A 48 20.30 9.29 1.43
N PHE A 49 19.05 9.71 1.23
CA PHE A 49 18.14 9.16 0.22
C PHE A 49 18.03 10.17 -0.93
N GLY A 50 18.82 9.96 -1.98
CA GLY A 50 18.78 10.81 -3.17
C GLY A 50 17.60 10.51 -4.08
N ASN A 51 16.96 9.36 -3.91
CA ASN A 51 15.81 8.96 -4.69
C ASN A 51 14.64 8.50 -3.79
N VAL A 52 13.41 8.78 -4.22
CA VAL A 52 12.21 8.30 -3.55
C VAL A 52 11.16 7.80 -4.53
N LEU A 53 10.49 6.71 -4.15
CA LEU A 53 9.42 6.08 -4.94
C LEU A 53 8.15 5.98 -4.07
N SER A 54 7.14 6.79 -4.37
CA SER A 54 5.88 6.86 -3.63
C SER A 54 4.74 6.34 -4.49
N MET A 55 4.18 5.19 -4.13
CA MET A 55 3.05 4.57 -4.85
C MET A 55 1.77 4.72 -4.05
N SER A 56 0.75 5.34 -4.64
CA SER A 56 -0.52 5.66 -3.98
C SER A 56 -0.31 6.23 -2.57
N GLY A 57 0.66 7.14 -2.43
CA GLY A 57 1.08 7.62 -1.10
C GLY A 57 -0.08 8.25 -0.34
N SER A 58 -0.21 7.96 0.95
CA SER A 58 -1.25 8.56 1.82
C SER A 58 -0.92 10.00 2.20
N VAL A 59 -0.53 10.82 1.22
CA VAL A 59 -0.04 12.19 1.40
C VAL A 59 -1.12 13.20 1.79
N HIS A 60 -2.38 12.77 1.74
CA HIS A 60 -3.52 13.47 2.34
C HIS A 60 -3.53 13.38 3.88
N TRP A 61 -2.80 12.42 4.46
CA TRP A 61 -2.75 12.25 5.91
C TRP A 61 -2.12 13.46 6.57
N LYS A 62 -2.69 13.84 7.72
CA LYS A 62 -2.22 14.95 8.53
C LYS A 62 -2.06 14.50 9.97
N LYS A 63 -1.12 15.12 10.67
CA LYS A 63 -0.96 14.94 12.12
C LYS A 63 -2.22 15.46 12.82
N ASP A 64 -2.54 14.86 13.97
CA ASP A 64 -3.49 15.43 14.92
C ASP A 64 -3.08 16.89 15.23
N ASP A 65 -4.07 17.77 15.33
CA ASP A 65 -3.93 19.23 15.51
C ASP A 65 -3.32 20.01 14.32
N TYR A 66 -3.21 19.39 13.14
CA TYR A 66 -2.85 20.12 11.92
C TYR A 66 -4.06 20.81 11.29
N GLU A 67 -4.09 22.14 11.40
CA GLU A 67 -5.23 23.00 11.01
C GLU A 67 -5.09 23.65 9.62
N ASN A 68 -4.00 23.39 8.89
CA ASN A 68 -3.82 23.99 7.56
C ASN A 68 -4.73 23.34 6.51
N THR A 69 -5.19 24.14 5.54
CA THR A 69 -6.01 23.69 4.41
C THR A 69 -5.19 22.90 3.38
N ILE A 70 -3.88 23.14 3.34
CA ILE A 70 -2.92 22.43 2.51
C ILE A 70 -2.44 21.17 3.24
N PRO A 71 -2.42 19.98 2.61
CA PRO A 71 -1.88 18.75 3.22
C PRO A 71 -0.49 18.94 3.84
N TRP A 72 -0.25 18.25 4.96
CA TRP A 72 0.94 18.47 5.79
C TRP A 72 2.27 18.34 5.01
N ILE A 73 2.40 17.30 4.18
CA ILE A 73 3.63 17.06 3.41
C ILE A 73 3.86 18.12 2.32
N GLU A 74 2.79 18.62 1.70
CA GLU A 74 2.86 19.70 0.71
C GLU A 74 3.35 20.99 1.38
N ASN A 75 2.84 21.30 2.56
CA ASN A 75 3.31 22.44 3.34
C ASN A 75 4.79 22.32 3.74
N GLN A 76 5.27 21.10 4.04
CA GLN A 76 6.70 20.89 4.28
C GLN A 76 7.53 21.24 3.04
N ILE A 77 7.10 20.84 1.84
CA ILE A 77 7.81 21.13 0.58
C ILE A 77 7.83 22.62 0.27
N LEU A 78 6.70 23.30 0.46
CA LEU A 78 6.60 24.75 0.25
C LEU A 78 7.56 25.52 1.17
N SER A 79 7.78 25.04 2.40
CA SER A 79 8.68 25.65 3.37
C SER A 79 10.17 25.43 3.11
N ILE A 80 10.55 24.50 2.24
CA ILE A 80 11.96 24.18 1.95
C ILE A 80 12.52 25.11 0.86
N ASP A 81 13.76 25.58 1.07
CA ASP A 81 14.55 26.28 0.06
C ASP A 81 15.11 25.26 -0.96
N SER A 82 14.58 25.30 -2.19
CA SER A 82 14.79 24.28 -3.22
C SER A 82 16.20 24.24 -3.79
N ASN A 83 17.05 25.25 -3.54
CA ASN A 83 18.40 25.31 -4.09
C ASN A 83 19.39 24.30 -3.46
N THR A 84 18.98 23.57 -2.41
CA THR A 84 19.89 22.73 -1.61
C THR A 84 19.65 21.23 -1.77
N THR A 85 18.56 20.80 -2.40
CA THR A 85 18.08 19.41 -2.35
C THR A 85 18.07 18.76 -3.73
N HIS A 86 18.92 17.74 -3.92
CA HIS A 86 18.99 16.94 -5.15
C HIS A 86 18.19 15.64 -4.98
N LEU A 87 16.89 15.76 -4.68
CA LEU A 87 15.99 14.62 -4.51
C LEU A 87 15.29 14.29 -5.83
N HIS A 88 15.45 13.06 -6.31
CA HIS A 88 14.75 12.55 -7.48
C HIS A 88 13.53 11.74 -7.02
N SER A 89 12.35 12.07 -7.51
CA SER A 89 11.10 11.46 -7.05
C SER A 89 10.39 10.75 -8.19
N TYR A 90 9.84 9.56 -7.91
CA TYR A 90 8.86 8.88 -8.75
C TYR A 90 7.58 8.72 -7.94
N ILE A 91 6.49 9.33 -8.40
CA ILE A 91 5.18 9.30 -7.77
C ILE A 91 4.23 8.59 -8.73
N ALA A 92 3.67 7.45 -8.32
CA ALA A 92 2.65 6.76 -9.07
C ALA A 92 1.37 6.72 -8.25
N VAL A 93 0.21 7.00 -8.85
CA VAL A 93 -1.08 6.96 -8.17
C VAL A 93 -2.16 6.37 -9.08
N GLY A 94 -3.07 5.58 -8.50
CA GLY A 94 -4.16 5.00 -9.27
C GLY A 94 -5.27 6.01 -9.56
N GLU A 95 -5.81 6.00 -10.77
CA GLU A 95 -6.96 6.82 -11.16
C GLU A 95 -8.25 6.42 -10.40
N LEU A 96 -8.34 5.17 -9.93
CA LEU A 96 -9.46 4.63 -9.17
C LEU A 96 -9.25 4.72 -7.65
N GLU A 97 -8.24 5.47 -7.20
CA GLU A 97 -8.03 5.79 -5.78
C GLU A 97 -9.16 6.68 -5.25
N ASN A 98 -9.33 6.72 -3.93
CA ASN A 98 -10.28 7.68 -3.35
C ASN A 98 -9.85 9.13 -3.63
N GLU A 99 -10.84 10.00 -3.80
CA GLU A 99 -10.63 11.41 -4.16
C GLU A 99 -9.61 12.15 -3.28
N PRO A 100 -9.65 12.03 -1.93
CA PRO A 100 -8.63 12.64 -1.08
C PRO A 100 -7.19 12.22 -1.41
N LEU A 101 -6.96 10.93 -1.67
CA LEU A 101 -5.64 10.40 -1.97
C LEU A 101 -5.15 10.86 -3.34
N LEU A 102 -5.97 10.71 -4.38
CA LEU A 102 -5.62 11.12 -5.75
C LEU A 102 -5.35 12.63 -5.81
N THR A 103 -6.26 13.43 -5.24
CA THR A 103 -6.12 14.89 -5.18
C THR A 103 -4.84 15.31 -4.45
N ALA A 104 -4.52 14.67 -3.33
CA ALA A 104 -3.31 15.01 -2.58
C ALA A 104 -2.01 14.64 -3.31
N ASN A 105 -1.96 13.51 -4.04
CA ASN A 105 -0.80 13.17 -4.86
C ASN A 105 -0.64 14.15 -6.06
N LYS A 106 -1.73 14.58 -6.68
CA LYS A 106 -1.73 15.63 -7.72
C LYS A 106 -1.19 16.96 -7.19
N ARG A 107 -1.62 17.39 -6.01
CA ARG A 107 -1.13 18.63 -5.39
C ARG A 107 0.33 18.54 -4.99
N LEU A 108 0.74 17.42 -4.41
CA LEU A 108 2.13 17.14 -4.09
C LEU A 108 3.03 17.26 -5.33
N TYR A 109 2.63 16.65 -6.46
CA TYR A 109 3.37 16.77 -7.71
C TYR A 109 3.52 18.23 -8.16
N LYS A 110 2.44 19.01 -8.14
CA LYS A 110 2.48 20.44 -8.49
C LYS A 110 3.45 21.23 -7.60
N ALA A 111 3.40 21.02 -6.29
CA ALA A 111 4.31 21.70 -5.36
C ALA A 111 5.79 21.36 -5.62
N LEU A 112 6.07 20.12 -6.02
CA LEU A 112 7.43 19.68 -6.38
C LEU A 112 7.88 20.29 -7.71
N GLU A 113 6.98 20.38 -8.70
CA GLU A 113 7.24 20.99 -10.00
C GLU A 113 7.54 22.49 -9.87
N GLU A 114 6.76 23.23 -9.08
CA GLU A 114 6.97 24.66 -8.77
C GLU A 114 8.33 24.92 -8.13
N LYS A 115 8.76 24.00 -7.26
CA LYS A 115 10.07 24.04 -6.59
C LYS A 115 11.21 23.48 -7.45
N LYS A 116 10.93 23.04 -8.69
CA LYS A 116 11.89 22.48 -9.66
C LYS A 116 12.61 21.22 -9.20
N TYR A 117 11.96 20.39 -8.37
CA TYR A 117 12.47 19.06 -8.05
C TYR A 117 12.41 18.15 -9.28
N GLN A 118 13.37 17.23 -9.40
CA GLN A 118 13.34 16.20 -10.45
C GLN A 118 12.29 15.15 -10.08
N THR A 119 11.06 15.33 -10.56
CA THR A 119 9.93 14.47 -10.22
C THR A 119 9.30 13.88 -11.47
N ILE A 120 9.01 12.60 -11.42
CA ILE A 120 8.23 11.88 -12.42
C ILE A 120 6.92 11.48 -11.76
N TYR A 121 5.82 11.79 -12.43
CA TYR A 121 4.49 11.53 -11.94
C TYR A 121 3.72 10.71 -12.97
N GLU A 122 3.04 9.67 -12.49
CA GLU A 122 2.30 8.74 -13.33
C GLU A 122 0.94 8.39 -12.70
N GLU A 123 -0.12 8.49 -13.49
CA GLU A 123 -1.44 7.95 -13.16
C GLU A 123 -1.62 6.60 -13.87
N PHE A 124 -2.07 5.58 -13.14
CA PHE A 124 -2.32 4.25 -13.70
C PHE A 124 -3.79 3.86 -13.58
N GLN A 125 -4.24 2.99 -14.50
CA GLN A 125 -5.63 2.53 -14.65
C GLN A 125 -6.04 1.50 -13.57
N GLY A 126 -5.75 1.82 -12.32
CA GLY A 126 -5.95 0.97 -11.15
C GLY A 126 -6.30 1.77 -9.90
N GLY A 127 -6.53 1.07 -8.79
CA GLY A 127 -6.81 1.67 -7.47
C GLY A 127 -5.77 1.27 -6.43
N HIS A 128 -6.23 1.11 -5.18
CA HIS A 128 -5.38 0.79 -4.03
C HIS A 128 -4.95 -0.69 -3.97
N ASP A 129 -4.21 -1.14 -4.99
CA ASP A 129 -3.92 -2.56 -5.22
C ASP A 129 -2.44 -2.86 -5.48
N SER A 130 -1.94 -3.90 -4.80
CA SER A 130 -0.61 -4.47 -4.93
C SER A 130 -0.20 -4.91 -6.34
N VAL A 131 -1.15 -5.32 -7.20
CA VAL A 131 -0.87 -5.77 -8.57
C VAL A 131 -0.25 -4.63 -9.38
N TRP A 132 -0.82 -3.43 -9.27
CA TRP A 132 -0.31 -2.23 -9.93
C TRP A 132 0.95 -1.70 -9.27
N TRP A 133 1.03 -1.71 -7.93
CA TRP A 133 2.23 -1.26 -7.22
C TRP A 133 3.46 -2.10 -7.54
N ARG A 134 3.30 -3.41 -7.78
CA ARG A 134 4.41 -4.26 -8.21
C ARG A 134 5.01 -3.79 -9.54
N GLU A 135 4.17 -3.44 -10.50
CA GLU A 135 4.62 -2.91 -11.80
C GLU A 135 5.30 -1.56 -11.61
N LYS A 136 4.66 -0.63 -10.87
CA LYS A 136 5.18 0.72 -10.67
C LYS A 136 6.44 0.77 -9.83
N LEU A 137 6.65 -0.19 -8.93
CA LEU A 137 7.92 -0.37 -8.23
C LEU A 137 9.05 -0.64 -9.23
N PHE A 138 8.84 -1.55 -10.18
CA PHE A 138 9.84 -1.88 -11.20
C PHE A 138 10.09 -0.69 -12.13
N ASP A 139 9.03 -0.04 -12.62
CA ASP A 139 9.15 1.14 -13.47
C ASP A 139 9.90 2.28 -12.80
N GLY A 140 9.52 2.63 -11.57
CA GLY A 140 10.15 3.72 -10.84
C GLY A 140 11.61 3.42 -10.50
N LEU A 141 11.96 2.18 -10.11
CA LEU A 141 13.36 1.80 -9.88
C LEU A 141 14.19 1.93 -11.16
N ARG A 142 13.67 1.42 -12.28
CA ARG A 142 14.32 1.55 -13.59
C ARG A 142 14.58 3.01 -13.93
N VAL A 143 13.63 3.91 -13.66
CA VAL A 143 13.82 5.32 -14.02
C VAL A 143 14.77 6.05 -13.07
N LEU A 144 14.72 5.75 -11.77
CA LEU A 144 15.56 6.37 -10.74
C LEU A 144 17.03 5.90 -10.78
N GLU A 145 17.31 4.68 -11.26
CA GLU A 145 18.68 4.20 -11.46
C GLU A 145 19.45 4.95 -12.56
N LEU A 146 18.75 5.61 -13.49
CA LEU A 146 19.31 6.11 -14.74
C LEU A 146 19.99 7.47 -14.58
N THR A 147 21.19 7.47 -13.98
CA THR A 147 22.08 8.64 -13.99
C THR A 147 23.03 8.64 -15.20
N LYS A 148 22.96 9.72 -16.01
CA LYS A 148 23.79 10.09 -17.19
C LYS A 148 23.76 9.20 -18.45
N THR A 149 23.76 7.87 -18.37
CA THR A 149 23.86 7.01 -19.57
C THR A 149 22.60 7.08 -20.45
N THR A 150 21.44 7.26 -19.84
CA THR A 150 20.14 7.22 -20.53
C THR A 150 19.81 8.52 -21.25
N LEU A 151 20.33 9.66 -20.81
CA LEU A 151 20.20 10.94 -21.53
C LEU A 151 20.95 10.90 -22.87
N LYS A 152 22.07 10.18 -22.93
CA LYS A 152 22.80 9.92 -24.19
C LYS A 152 22.00 9.00 -25.11
N ASN A 153 21.44 7.92 -24.56
CA ASN A 153 20.59 6.98 -25.29
C ASN A 153 19.20 7.55 -25.67
N LYS A 154 18.70 8.57 -24.97
CA LYS A 154 17.45 9.28 -25.30
C LYS A 154 17.70 10.26 -26.44
N LYS A 155 18.75 11.07 -26.38
CA LYS A 155 19.18 11.92 -27.50
C LYS A 155 19.50 11.11 -28.76
N GLU A 156 20.18 9.96 -28.62
CA GLU A 156 20.44 9.07 -29.76
C GLU A 156 19.16 8.43 -30.33
N ARG A 157 18.18 8.07 -29.48
CA ARG A 157 16.89 7.53 -29.93
C ARG A 157 15.99 8.60 -30.57
N GLU A 158 16.02 9.82 -30.06
CA GLU A 158 15.30 10.97 -30.63
C GLU A 158 15.93 11.47 -31.93
N SER A 159 17.21 11.17 -32.18
CA SER A 159 17.91 11.48 -33.44
C SER A 159 17.84 10.37 -34.51
N MET A 160 17.36 9.18 -34.16
CA MET A 160 17.25 8.04 -35.08
C MET A 160 15.90 8.04 -35.80
N ASN A 161 15.89 7.70 -37.09
CA ASN A 161 14.63 7.49 -37.79
C ASN A 161 13.98 6.14 -37.39
N GLN A 162 12.69 5.97 -37.72
CA GLN A 162 11.91 4.78 -37.32
C GLN A 162 12.56 3.47 -37.79
N GLU A 163 13.16 3.49 -38.99
CA GLU A 163 13.79 2.31 -39.60
C GLU A 163 15.08 1.91 -38.87
N GLU A 164 15.88 2.89 -38.44
CA GLU A 164 17.07 2.67 -37.61
C GLU A 164 16.70 2.19 -36.21
N LEU A 165 15.61 2.73 -35.65
CA LEU A 165 15.07 2.31 -34.35
C LEU A 165 14.64 0.84 -34.40
N ASP A 166 13.89 0.46 -35.43
CA ASP A 166 13.41 -0.91 -35.63
C ASP A 166 14.57 -1.87 -35.88
N LYS A 167 15.58 -1.46 -36.67
CA LYS A 167 16.78 -2.28 -36.92
C LYS A 167 17.64 -2.46 -35.66
N LYS A 168 17.73 -1.43 -34.81
CA LYS A 168 18.42 -1.50 -33.52
C LYS A 168 17.66 -2.35 -32.52
N LEU A 169 16.34 -2.20 -32.42
CA LEU A 169 15.46 -3.04 -31.59
C LEU A 169 15.53 -4.50 -32.01
N LYS A 170 15.47 -4.79 -33.32
CA LYS A 170 15.58 -6.16 -33.86
C LYS A 170 16.96 -6.76 -33.62
N LYS A 171 18.03 -5.97 -33.74
CA LYS A 171 19.39 -6.41 -33.36
C LYS A 171 19.50 -6.65 -31.86
N GLN A 172 18.84 -5.85 -31.03
CA GLN A 172 18.78 -6.03 -29.58
C GLN A 172 17.95 -7.28 -29.22
N GLU A 173 16.83 -7.54 -29.87
CA GLU A 173 16.06 -8.78 -29.73
C GLU A 173 16.85 -10.01 -30.14
N ILE A 174 17.64 -9.94 -31.22
CA ILE A 174 18.50 -11.04 -31.67
C ILE A 174 19.64 -11.28 -30.67
N LEU A 175 20.29 -10.22 -30.18
CA LEU A 175 21.30 -10.31 -29.11
C LEU A 175 20.72 -10.85 -27.80
N VAL A 176 19.50 -10.44 -27.44
CA VAL A 176 18.77 -10.96 -26.26
C VAL A 176 18.38 -12.42 -26.46
N LYS A 177 18.05 -12.87 -27.68
CA LYS A 177 17.74 -14.28 -27.96
C LYS A 177 18.98 -15.18 -27.92
N ASP A 178 20.14 -14.68 -28.34
CA ASP A 178 21.39 -15.46 -28.44
C ASP A 178 22.21 -15.45 -27.13
N GLU A 179 22.14 -14.39 -26.34
CA GLU A 179 22.59 -14.44 -24.94
C GLU A 179 21.57 -15.21 -24.13
N LYS A 180 21.74 -16.54 -24.01
CA LYS A 180 21.17 -17.44 -22.97
C LYS A 180 20.29 -16.65 -21.99
N VAL A 181 19.05 -16.42 -22.42
CA VAL A 181 18.14 -15.50 -21.76
C VAL A 181 18.06 -15.89 -20.30
N TRP A 182 18.43 -14.92 -19.48
CA TRP A 182 18.39 -14.93 -18.03
C TRP A 182 17.20 -15.75 -17.52
N SER A 183 17.47 -16.98 -17.10
CA SER A 183 16.67 -17.68 -16.10
C SER A 183 16.88 -17.02 -14.74
N TYR A 184 16.66 -15.71 -14.64
CA TYR A 184 16.23 -15.13 -13.39
C TYR A 184 14.72 -15.25 -13.38
N THR A 185 14.26 -16.49 -13.21
CA THR A 185 13.01 -16.68 -12.49
C THR A 185 13.23 -16.00 -11.14
N TYR A 186 12.60 -14.84 -10.92
CA TYR A 186 12.50 -14.30 -9.57
C TYR A 186 11.88 -15.39 -8.72
N GLU A 187 12.73 -16.00 -7.89
CA GLU A 187 12.31 -16.96 -6.91
C GLU A 187 12.25 -16.20 -5.60
N ASP A 188 11.03 -15.89 -5.16
CA ASP A 188 10.85 -15.23 -3.88
C ASP A 188 11.46 -16.09 -2.76
N HIS A 189 11.83 -15.45 -1.65
CA HIS A 189 12.55 -16.15 -0.58
C HIS A 189 11.75 -17.33 0.00
N ILE A 190 10.42 -17.25 0.00
CA ILE A 190 9.56 -18.35 0.44
C ILE A 190 9.60 -19.50 -0.56
N SER A 191 9.49 -19.23 -1.86
CA SER A 191 9.66 -20.24 -2.90
C SER A 191 11.03 -20.93 -2.82
N SER A 192 12.10 -20.18 -2.57
CA SER A 192 13.45 -20.74 -2.40
C SER A 192 13.55 -21.66 -1.18
N ILE A 193 12.95 -21.28 -0.05
CA ILE A 193 12.86 -22.13 1.14
C ILE A 193 12.09 -23.42 0.82
N VAL A 194 10.96 -23.31 0.13
CA VAL A 194 10.14 -24.47 -0.27
C VAL A 194 10.93 -25.40 -1.18
N LYS A 195 11.58 -24.90 -2.24
CA LYS A 195 12.38 -25.74 -3.15
C LYS A 195 13.56 -26.39 -2.46
N GLN A 196 14.26 -25.69 -1.56
CA GLN A 196 15.33 -26.30 -0.77
C GLN A 196 14.80 -27.41 0.14
N ALA A 197 13.62 -27.22 0.72
CA ALA A 197 12.97 -28.24 1.54
C ALA A 197 12.50 -29.45 0.69
N GLU A 198 12.01 -29.22 -0.54
CA GLU A 198 11.70 -30.28 -1.52
C GLU A 198 12.94 -31.08 -1.91
N GLN A 199 14.04 -30.41 -2.26
CA GLN A 199 15.31 -31.07 -2.60
C GLN A 199 15.88 -31.90 -1.44
N LYS A 200 15.62 -31.49 -0.20
CA LYS A 200 16.01 -32.23 1.02
C LYS A 200 15.03 -33.33 1.40
N GLY A 201 13.98 -33.56 0.61
CA GLY A 201 12.96 -34.57 0.88
C GLY A 201 12.07 -34.27 2.09
N ALA A 202 12.02 -33.01 2.54
CA ALA A 202 11.20 -32.61 3.69
C ALA A 202 9.69 -32.86 3.44
N PHE A 203 9.28 -32.90 2.18
CA PHE A 203 7.91 -33.20 1.76
C PHE A 203 7.69 -34.69 1.42
N ASP A 204 8.68 -35.57 1.60
CA ASP A 204 8.57 -36.98 1.20
C ASP A 204 7.65 -37.80 2.08
N HIS A 205 7.65 -37.51 3.38
CA HIS A 205 6.96 -38.29 4.40
C HIS A 205 5.87 -37.49 5.12
N LEU A 206 5.25 -36.52 4.43
CA LEU A 206 4.21 -35.72 5.05
C LEU A 206 2.96 -36.56 5.37
N PRO A 207 2.38 -36.39 6.56
CA PRO A 207 1.15 -37.05 6.93
C PRO A 207 0.04 -36.63 5.96
N GLY A 208 -0.50 -37.59 5.20
CA GLY A 208 -1.54 -37.35 4.21
C GLY A 208 -1.07 -37.10 2.78
N LYS A 209 0.24 -37.19 2.47
CA LYS A 209 0.76 -37.13 1.09
C LYS A 209 0.03 -38.14 0.19
N GLY A 210 -0.52 -37.65 -0.93
CA GLY A 210 -1.26 -38.46 -1.91
C GLY A 210 -2.73 -38.76 -1.55
N LYS A 211 -3.20 -38.37 -0.36
CA LYS A 211 -4.63 -38.43 -0.01
C LYS A 211 -5.34 -37.15 -0.48
N PRO A 212 -6.64 -37.21 -0.82
CA PRO A 212 -7.42 -36.00 -1.12
C PRO A 212 -7.34 -35.02 0.04
N LEU A 213 -7.01 -33.75 -0.25
CA LEU A 213 -7.06 -32.71 0.79
C LEU A 213 -8.50 -32.58 1.30
N ASN A 214 -8.67 -32.65 2.61
CA ASN A 214 -9.89 -32.19 3.26
C ASN A 214 -9.84 -30.66 3.33
N LEU A 215 -10.11 -30.02 2.20
CA LEU A 215 -10.25 -28.58 2.14
C LEU A 215 -11.56 -28.21 2.83
N ASP A 216 -11.45 -27.53 3.96
CA ASP A 216 -12.59 -26.82 4.53
C ASP A 216 -13.10 -25.84 3.47
N LYS A 217 -14.33 -26.02 3.01
CA LYS A 217 -14.95 -25.22 1.95
C LYS A 217 -15.08 -23.75 2.36
N ASP A 218 -14.90 -23.44 3.64
CA ASP A 218 -14.81 -22.07 4.17
C ASP A 218 -13.40 -21.44 4.09
N LEU A 219 -12.38 -22.14 3.57
CA LEU A 219 -11.01 -21.64 3.35
C LEU A 219 -10.83 -20.82 2.05
N SER A 220 -11.91 -20.50 1.32
CA SER A 220 -11.82 -19.47 0.28
C SER A 220 -11.47 -18.13 0.95
N TYR A 221 -10.51 -17.38 0.38
CA TYR A 221 -9.99 -16.15 0.97
C TYR A 221 -11.14 -15.18 1.31
N ASN A 222 -11.50 -15.15 2.58
CA ASN A 222 -12.48 -14.23 3.16
C ASN A 222 -11.85 -13.63 4.43
N PRO A 223 -11.21 -12.45 4.32
CA PRO A 223 -10.47 -11.86 5.43
C PRO A 223 -11.35 -11.56 6.65
N GLU A 224 -12.65 -11.31 6.45
CA GLU A 224 -13.61 -11.10 7.52
C GLU A 224 -13.85 -12.39 8.33
N LYS A 225 -14.07 -13.52 7.64
CA LYS A 225 -14.19 -14.84 8.31
C LYS A 225 -12.91 -15.21 9.07
N GLN A 226 -11.75 -14.91 8.50
CA GLN A 226 -10.46 -15.19 9.16
C GLN A 226 -10.25 -14.34 10.41
N LEU A 227 -10.64 -13.06 10.37
CA LEU A 227 -10.65 -12.18 11.53
C LEU A 227 -11.58 -12.71 12.62
N TYR A 228 -12.84 -13.04 12.29
CA TYR A 228 -13.78 -13.56 13.29
C TYR A 228 -13.36 -14.90 13.88
N ARG A 229 -12.77 -15.80 13.10
CA ARG A 229 -12.19 -17.05 13.61
C ARG A 229 -11.04 -16.77 14.58
N THR A 230 -10.19 -15.80 14.25
CA THR A 230 -9.08 -15.38 15.14
C THR A 230 -9.62 -14.83 16.45
N LEU A 231 -10.64 -13.98 16.41
CA LEU A 231 -11.30 -13.45 17.61
C LEU A 231 -11.93 -14.58 18.44
N ALA A 232 -12.69 -15.48 17.82
CA ALA A 232 -13.34 -16.60 18.49
C ALA A 232 -12.33 -17.55 19.17
N ASN A 233 -11.23 -17.88 18.48
CA ASN A 233 -10.14 -18.69 19.05
C ASN A 233 -9.43 -18.02 20.23
N ASN A 234 -9.48 -16.69 20.31
CA ASN A 234 -8.93 -15.91 21.42
C ASN A 234 -10.00 -15.52 22.47
N HIS A 235 -11.16 -16.19 22.44
CA HIS A 235 -12.29 -15.91 23.34
C HIS A 235 -12.81 -14.46 23.28
N VAL A 236 -12.53 -13.75 22.19
CA VAL A 236 -13.06 -12.41 21.93
C VAL A 236 -14.38 -12.55 21.20
N LEU A 237 -15.44 -11.97 21.77
CA LEU A 237 -16.78 -12.05 21.21
C LEU A 237 -16.84 -11.24 19.90
N PRO A 238 -17.26 -11.82 18.77
CA PRO A 238 -17.42 -11.08 17.54
C PRO A 238 -18.39 -9.90 17.70
N ARG A 239 -18.05 -8.75 17.09
CA ARG A 239 -18.81 -7.50 17.22
C ARG A 239 -20.32 -7.65 16.96
N ARG A 240 -20.70 -8.52 16.01
CA ARG A 240 -22.11 -8.81 15.71
C ARG A 240 -22.86 -9.40 16.91
N ILE A 241 -22.21 -10.24 17.73
CA ILE A 241 -22.82 -10.88 18.88
C ILE A 241 -22.89 -9.90 20.05
N GLU A 242 -21.88 -9.06 20.24
CA GLU A 242 -21.93 -7.93 21.18
C GLU A 242 -23.12 -7.02 20.87
N LEU A 243 -23.23 -6.55 19.62
CA LEU A 243 -24.34 -5.73 19.17
C LEU A 243 -25.70 -6.43 19.38
N SER A 244 -25.76 -7.75 19.19
CA SER A 244 -26.99 -8.51 19.45
C SER A 244 -27.40 -8.42 20.91
N LYS A 245 -26.47 -8.68 21.85
CA LYS A 245 -26.71 -8.59 23.29
C LYS A 245 -27.10 -7.18 23.71
N GLU A 246 -26.34 -6.18 23.26
CA GLU A 246 -26.63 -4.77 23.53
C GLU A 246 -28.05 -4.38 23.05
N ILE A 247 -28.48 -4.85 21.88
CA ILE A 247 -29.85 -4.61 21.37
C ILE A 247 -30.89 -5.29 22.28
N ASP A 248 -30.64 -6.51 22.72
CA ASP A 248 -31.57 -7.28 23.53
C ASP A 248 -31.71 -6.65 24.94
N ASP A 249 -30.60 -6.25 25.57
CA ASP A 249 -30.57 -5.53 26.85
C ASP A 249 -31.32 -4.17 26.77
N LEU A 250 -31.11 -3.41 25.68
CA LEU A 250 -31.80 -2.13 25.48
C LEU A 250 -33.30 -2.34 25.24
N LYS A 251 -33.71 -3.43 24.59
CA LYS A 251 -35.13 -3.77 24.43
C LYS A 251 -35.78 -4.18 25.75
N GLU A 252 -35.07 -4.84 26.65
CA GLU A 252 -35.56 -5.10 28.00
C GLU A 252 -35.77 -3.81 28.78
N LYS A 253 -34.77 -2.90 28.78
CA LYS A 253 -34.90 -1.57 29.38
C LYS A 253 -36.06 -0.76 28.83
N LEU A 254 -36.35 -0.91 27.53
CA LEU A 254 -37.48 -0.23 26.89
C LEU A 254 -38.83 -0.74 27.41
N LYS A 255 -38.96 -2.03 27.74
CA LYS A 255 -40.20 -2.60 28.30
C LYS A 255 -40.50 -2.09 29.71
N GLU A 256 -39.45 -1.77 30.46
CA GLU A 256 -39.55 -1.30 31.85
C GLU A 256 -39.74 0.22 31.95
N ASN A 257 -39.58 0.97 30.84
CA ASN A 257 -39.63 2.42 30.86
C ASN A 257 -41.07 2.96 30.67
N THR A 258 -41.55 3.74 31.64
CA THR A 258 -42.87 4.38 31.62
C THR A 258 -42.85 5.84 31.13
N ASN A 259 -41.67 6.41 30.85
CA ASN A 259 -41.49 7.77 30.37
C ASN A 259 -41.42 7.84 28.83
N THR A 260 -42.33 8.60 28.22
CA THR A 260 -42.48 8.70 26.75
C THR A 260 -41.28 9.35 26.06
N ALA A 261 -40.64 10.35 26.68
CA ALA A 261 -39.49 11.03 26.10
C ALA A 261 -38.22 10.14 26.10
N GLU A 262 -37.99 9.43 27.21
CA GLU A 262 -36.86 8.51 27.34
C GLU A 262 -37.03 7.27 26.45
N ALA A 263 -38.27 6.78 26.32
CA ALA A 263 -38.57 5.67 25.41
C ALA A 263 -38.25 6.02 23.95
N ALA A 264 -38.54 7.24 23.50
CA ALA A 264 -38.22 7.70 22.14
C ALA A 264 -36.70 7.72 21.87
N ASP A 265 -35.91 8.21 22.82
CA ASP A 265 -34.45 8.24 22.73
C ASP A 265 -33.83 6.83 22.77
N LEU A 266 -34.41 5.94 23.56
CA LEU A 266 -34.00 4.54 23.63
C LEU A 266 -34.31 3.79 22.33
N ILE A 267 -35.49 4.01 21.72
CA ILE A 267 -35.84 3.45 20.41
C ILE A 267 -34.86 3.94 19.32
N ARG A 268 -34.50 5.22 19.32
CA ARG A 268 -33.50 5.77 18.39
C ARG A 268 -32.15 5.05 18.53
N THR A 269 -31.72 4.84 19.77
CA THR A 269 -30.47 4.14 20.09
C THR A 269 -30.51 2.67 19.65
N ILE A 270 -31.61 1.96 19.92
CA ILE A 270 -31.82 0.58 19.48
C ILE A 270 -31.77 0.50 17.96
N ASN A 271 -32.48 1.38 17.25
CA ASN A 271 -32.54 1.36 15.78
C ASN A 271 -31.20 1.68 15.13
N LYS A 272 -30.37 2.54 15.73
CA LYS A 272 -28.98 2.76 15.30
C LYS A 272 -28.16 1.47 15.40
N LYS A 273 -28.22 0.78 16.55
CA LYS A 273 -27.50 -0.49 16.75
C LYS A 273 -28.03 -1.62 15.87
N VAL A 274 -29.33 -1.68 15.62
CA VAL A 274 -29.94 -2.62 14.66
C VAL A 274 -29.41 -2.39 13.24
N LEU A 275 -29.25 -1.13 12.82
CA LEU A 275 -28.63 -0.82 11.53
C LEU A 275 -27.18 -1.31 11.47
N GLU A 276 -26.36 -0.99 12.47
CA GLU A 276 -24.98 -1.46 12.56
C GLU A 276 -24.89 -3.00 12.55
N HIS A 277 -25.78 -3.69 13.27
CA HIS A 277 -25.85 -5.15 13.27
C HIS A 277 -26.23 -5.72 11.90
N ASN A 278 -27.21 -5.10 11.22
CA ASN A 278 -27.71 -5.57 9.93
C ASN A 278 -26.72 -5.36 8.79
N LEU A 279 -25.89 -4.31 8.85
CA LEU A 279 -24.78 -4.10 7.91
C LEU A 279 -23.75 -5.24 7.97
N LEU A 280 -23.63 -5.88 9.12
CA LEU A 280 -22.75 -7.03 9.33
C LEU A 280 -23.43 -8.37 9.01
N ARG A 281 -24.71 -8.42 8.58
CA ARG A 281 -25.47 -9.68 8.39
C ARG A 281 -26.12 -9.80 7.01
N PRO A 282 -26.16 -11.04 6.45
CA PRO A 282 -26.98 -11.29 5.26
C PRO A 282 -28.46 -11.04 5.58
N PRO A 283 -29.28 -10.71 4.57
CA PRO A 283 -30.69 -10.34 4.76
C PRO A 283 -31.50 -11.32 5.63
N SER A 284 -31.24 -12.63 5.51
CA SER A 284 -31.92 -13.68 6.26
C SER A 284 -31.68 -13.66 7.78
N ALA A 285 -30.69 -12.91 8.26
CA ALA A 285 -30.33 -12.85 9.66
C ALA A 285 -30.28 -11.42 10.22
N GLN A 286 -30.97 -10.50 9.54
CA GLN A 286 -31.13 -9.12 10.00
C GLN A 286 -32.19 -9.03 11.11
N LYS A 287 -31.96 -8.15 12.09
CA LYS A 287 -32.93 -7.83 13.15
C LYS A 287 -33.89 -6.74 12.66
N MET A 288 -35.16 -6.83 13.09
CA MET A 288 -36.16 -5.81 12.80
C MET A 288 -35.96 -4.56 13.66
N ARG A 289 -36.20 -3.39 13.06
CA ARG A 289 -36.27 -2.11 13.77
C ARG A 289 -37.48 -2.10 14.71
N VAL A 290 -37.35 -1.39 15.82
CA VAL A 290 -38.46 -1.12 16.74
C VAL A 290 -39.26 0.07 16.19
N LYS A 291 -40.57 -0.09 16.08
CA LYS A 291 -41.48 0.98 15.63
C LYS A 291 -41.66 2.02 16.72
N MET A 292 -41.82 3.28 16.32
CA MET A 292 -42.18 4.38 17.21
C MET A 292 -43.71 4.52 17.22
N ASP A 293 -44.39 3.50 17.74
CA ASP A 293 -45.83 3.58 17.95
C ASP A 293 -46.02 3.87 19.45
N PHE A 294 -46.16 5.16 19.78
CA PHE A 294 -46.54 5.64 21.12
C PHE A 294 -47.97 6.18 21.06
#